data_AF-A0A9X0D167-F1
#
_entry.id   AF-A0A9X0D167-F1
#
_cell.length_a   1.000
_cell.length_b   1.000
_cell.length_c   1.000
_cell.angle_alpha   90.00
_cell.angle_beta   90.00
_cell.angle_gamma   90.00
#
_symmetry.space_group_name_H-M   'P 1'
#
loop_
_entity.id
_entity.type
_entity.pdbx_description
1 polymer ?
#
loop_
_entity_poly.entity_id
_entity_poly.type
_entity_poly.pdbx_seq_one_letter_code
_entity_poly.pdbx_strand_id
1 'polypeptide(L)'
;MQHLAVNSTHLRVTCNFHSQGFHYTDYARADLKSHNLFDTWRHVCKRYEYLNIRGIDCNDCTALTNQKDGDSWFIESYDSKKTYRCEFDGRPGMGSKEFNFGRYVYKNPEHRCTSAPSSTTEHWFGVKRDM
;
A
#
# COMPACT_ATOMS: atom_id res chain seq x y z
N MET A 1 -19.37 -5.28 7.02
CA MET A 1 -18.41 -4.24 6.58
C MET A 1 -18.84 -2.82 6.95
N GLN A 2 -20.12 -2.44 6.86
CA GLN A 2 -20.58 -1.05 7.13
C GLN A 2 -20.11 -0.48 8.48
N HIS A 3 -20.23 -1.24 9.58
CA HIS A 3 -19.80 -0.77 10.90
C HIS A 3 -18.27 -0.53 11.00
N LEU A 4 -17.48 -1.35 10.30
CA LEU A 4 -16.02 -1.21 10.24
C LEU A 4 -15.62 0.04 9.42
N ALA A 5 -16.33 0.28 8.32
CA ALA A 5 -16.11 1.43 7.44
C ALA A 5 -16.51 2.76 8.09
N VAL A 6 -17.56 2.77 8.92
CA VAL A 6 -18.01 3.98 9.63
C VAL A 6 -17.11 4.33 10.80
N ASN A 7 -16.61 3.33 11.53
CA ASN A 7 -15.86 3.58 12.77
C ASN A 7 -14.34 3.60 12.59
N SER A 8 -13.80 3.06 11.49
CA SER A 8 -12.35 3.09 11.26
C SER A 8 -11.94 4.36 10.52
N THR A 9 -10.90 5.03 11.00
CA THR A 9 -10.36 6.23 10.35
C THR A 9 -9.11 5.92 9.53
N HIS A 10 -8.43 4.81 9.80
CA HIS A 10 -7.14 4.48 9.17
C HIS A 10 -7.18 3.11 8.50
N LEU A 11 -6.58 3.07 7.32
CA LEU A 11 -6.09 1.87 6.65
C LEU A 11 -4.60 1.71 6.99
N ARG A 12 -4.21 0.51 7.41
CA ARG A 12 -2.82 0.11 7.56
C ARG A 12 -2.59 -1.17 6.78
N VAL A 13 -1.51 -1.22 6.00
CA VAL A 13 -1.16 -2.41 5.21
C VAL A 13 0.27 -2.80 5.52
N THR A 14 0.50 -4.07 5.81
CA THR A 14 1.85 -4.61 6.06
C THR A 14 1.97 -6.00 5.48
N CYS A 15 3.18 -6.54 5.47
CA CYS A 15 3.50 -7.85 4.96
C CYS A 15 3.85 -8.81 6.10
N ASN A 16 3.53 -10.10 5.92
CA ASN A 16 3.98 -11.20 6.78
C ASN A 16 3.73 -10.96 8.28
N PHE A 17 2.66 -10.27 8.66
CA PHE A 17 2.44 -9.89 10.06
C PHE A 17 2.36 -11.11 10.97
N HIS A 18 1.71 -12.18 10.53
CA HIS A 18 1.53 -13.37 11.35
C HIS A 18 2.85 -14.10 11.65
N SER A 19 3.77 -14.14 10.69
CA SER A 19 5.04 -14.88 10.82
C SER A 19 6.21 -14.01 11.28
N GLN A 20 6.18 -12.70 11.03
CA GLN A 20 7.29 -11.78 11.28
C GLN A 20 6.94 -10.62 12.22
N GLY A 21 5.66 -10.46 12.59
CA GLY A 21 5.19 -9.30 13.35
C GLY A 21 5.16 -8.01 12.53
N PHE A 22 5.02 -6.89 13.24
CA PHE A 22 4.98 -5.56 12.64
C PHE A 22 6.38 -5.04 12.30
N HIS A 23 6.55 -4.50 11.09
CA HIS A 23 7.75 -3.76 10.67
C HIS A 23 7.33 -2.53 9.87
N TYR A 24 8.11 -1.46 9.98
CA TYR A 24 7.92 -0.25 9.18
C TYR A 24 8.38 -0.42 7.72
N THR A 25 9.25 -1.38 7.43
CA THR A 25 9.56 -1.74 6.05
C THR A 25 8.39 -2.48 5.42
N ASP A 26 7.99 -2.05 4.22
CA ASP A 26 6.80 -2.54 3.52
C ASP A 26 5.53 -2.34 4.36
N TYR A 27 5.28 -1.07 4.64
CA TYR A 27 4.16 -0.60 5.44
C TYR A 27 3.53 0.64 4.80
N ALA A 28 2.20 0.64 4.71
CA ALA A 28 1.42 1.79 4.30
C ALA A 28 0.42 2.17 5.40
N ARG A 29 0.27 3.47 5.65
CA ARG A 29 -0.74 4.04 6.53
C ARG A 29 -1.42 5.22 5.84
N ALA A 30 -2.73 5.19 5.78
CA ALA A 30 -3.53 6.23 5.16
C ALA A 30 -4.89 6.39 5.84
N ASP A 31 -5.54 7.52 5.56
CA ASP A 31 -6.95 7.72 5.88
C ASP A 31 -7.83 6.72 5.10
N LEU A 32 -8.71 6.01 5.80
CA LEU A 32 -9.56 4.99 5.19
C LEU A 32 -10.58 5.59 4.23
N LYS A 33 -11.10 6.79 4.49
CA LYS A 33 -12.14 7.42 3.66
C LYS A 33 -11.61 7.73 2.26
N SER A 34 -10.37 8.23 2.16
CA SER A 34 -9.68 8.47 0.90
C SER A 34 -9.23 7.19 0.19
N HIS A 35 -9.12 6.08 0.92
CA HIS A 35 -8.74 4.74 0.45
C HIS A 35 -9.87 3.72 0.59
N ASN A 36 -11.12 4.11 0.36
CA ASN A 36 -12.29 3.23 0.43
C ASN A 36 -12.13 1.95 -0.42
N LEU A 37 -11.71 0.84 0.21
CA LEU A 37 -11.45 -0.42 -0.48
C LEU A 37 -12.70 -1.06 -1.13
N PHE A 38 -13.90 -0.50 -0.95
CA PHE A 38 -15.14 -1.00 -1.56
C PHE A 38 -15.54 -0.26 -2.84
N ASP A 39 -14.77 0.72 -3.27
CA ASP A 39 -15.02 1.49 -4.47
C ASP A 39 -13.90 1.27 -5.49
N THR A 40 -14.15 1.64 -6.74
CA THR A 40 -13.31 1.26 -7.89
C THR A 40 -12.72 2.50 -8.54
N TRP A 41 -11.39 2.56 -8.54
CA TRP A 41 -10.60 3.61 -9.18
C TRP A 41 -9.26 3.09 -9.68
N ARG A 42 -8.76 3.75 -10.70
CA ARG A 42 -7.53 3.38 -11.35
C ARG A 42 -6.63 4.60 -11.50
N HIS A 43 -5.35 4.39 -11.26
CA HIS A 43 -4.31 5.36 -11.55
C HIS A 43 -4.52 6.71 -10.85
N VAL A 44 -4.86 6.66 -9.55
CA VAL A 44 -5.08 7.86 -8.74
C VAL A 44 -3.91 8.05 -7.78
N CYS A 45 -3.33 9.24 -7.74
CA CYS A 45 -2.41 9.63 -6.68
C CYS A 45 -3.18 9.76 -5.37
N LYS A 46 -3.05 8.77 -4.48
CA LYS A 46 -3.69 8.77 -3.16
C LYS A 46 -2.67 9.19 -2.10
N ARG A 47 -3.13 9.90 -1.07
CA ARG A 47 -2.28 10.48 -0.01
C ARG A 47 -2.07 9.49 1.13
N TYR A 48 -0.81 9.27 1.49
CA TYR A 48 -0.41 8.41 2.61
C TYR A 48 0.13 9.28 3.74
N GLU A 49 -0.24 8.94 4.97
CA GLU A 49 0.38 9.53 6.15
C GLU A 49 1.82 9.04 6.29
N TYR A 50 2.01 7.73 6.03
CA TYR A 50 3.31 7.08 5.98
C TYR A 50 3.25 5.99 4.92
N LEU A 51 4.27 5.92 4.08
CA LEU A 51 4.46 4.84 3.12
C LEU A 51 5.93 4.44 3.14
N ASN A 52 6.18 3.14 3.17
CA ASN A 52 7.51 2.58 3.00
C ASN A 52 7.39 1.33 2.13
N ILE A 53 8.16 1.32 1.04
CA ILE A 53 8.29 0.16 0.15
C ILE A 53 9.78 -0.10 0.01
N ARG A 54 10.22 -1.29 0.45
CA ARG A 54 11.62 -1.75 0.38
C ARG A 54 12.62 -0.79 1.04
N GLY A 55 12.20 -0.10 2.10
CA GLY A 55 13.03 0.88 2.81
C GLY A 55 13.03 2.28 2.20
N ILE A 56 12.30 2.51 1.09
CA ILE A 56 12.07 3.85 0.54
C ILE A 56 10.82 4.41 1.21
N ASP A 57 11.00 5.33 2.14
CA ASP A 57 9.89 5.94 2.87
C ASP A 57 9.48 7.31 2.31
N CYS A 58 8.23 7.66 2.53
CA CYS A 58 7.72 9.01 2.41
C CYS A 58 6.67 9.26 3.50
N ASN A 59 6.58 10.52 3.93
CA ASN A 59 5.59 11.01 4.89
C ASN A 59 4.73 12.07 4.21
N ASP A 60 3.42 12.06 4.50
CA ASP A 60 2.43 12.98 3.91
C ASP A 60 2.57 13.14 2.38
N CYS A 61 2.73 12.02 1.69
CA CYS A 61 3.05 11.99 0.27
C CYS A 61 2.02 11.21 -0.53
N THR A 62 1.90 11.51 -1.81
CA THR A 62 1.03 10.78 -2.73
C THR A 62 1.75 9.64 -3.44
N ALA A 63 1.07 8.50 -3.62
CA ALA A 63 1.53 7.40 -4.46
C ALA A 63 0.42 6.89 -5.38
N LEU A 64 0.82 6.39 -6.56
CA LEU A 64 -0.12 5.85 -7.55
C LEU A 64 -0.77 4.57 -7.05
N THR A 65 -2.06 4.67 -6.81
CA THR A 65 -2.83 3.64 -6.10
C THR A 65 -4.00 3.22 -6.96
N ASN A 66 -4.28 1.92 -6.92
CA ASN A 66 -5.31 1.28 -7.72
C ASN A 66 -6.22 0.44 -6.81
N GLN A 67 -7.51 0.49 -7.08
CA GLN A 67 -8.49 -0.46 -6.57
C GLN A 67 -9.46 -0.79 -7.71
N LYS A 68 -9.36 -1.98 -8.28
CA LYS A 68 -10.16 -2.36 -9.46
C LYS A 68 -11.07 -3.51 -9.11
N ASP A 69 -12.21 -3.59 -9.80
CA ASP A 69 -13.07 -4.77 -9.71
C ASP A 69 -12.27 -6.05 -10.01
N GLY A 70 -12.25 -6.97 -9.05
CA GLY A 70 -11.53 -8.24 -9.16
C GLY A 70 -10.03 -8.18 -8.87
N ASP A 71 -9.44 -7.01 -8.62
CA ASP A 71 -8.05 -6.88 -8.14
C ASP A 71 -8.02 -6.47 -6.66
N SER A 72 -7.00 -6.90 -5.93
CA SER A 72 -6.71 -6.35 -4.60
C SER A 72 -6.12 -4.94 -4.73
N TRP A 73 -6.34 -4.09 -3.73
CA TRP A 73 -5.72 -2.78 -3.61
C TRP A 73 -4.20 -2.87 -3.75
N PHE A 74 -3.59 -2.00 -4.57
CA PHE A 74 -2.15 -2.05 -4.81
C PHE A 74 -1.57 -0.68 -5.19
N ILE A 75 -0.27 -0.55 -4.94
CA ILE A 75 0.54 0.61 -5.36
C ILE A 75 1.36 0.21 -6.59
N GLU A 76 1.36 1.06 -7.61
CA GLU A 76 2.18 0.91 -8.81
C GLU A 76 3.37 1.85 -8.74
N SER A 77 4.46 1.35 -8.15
CA SER A 77 5.60 2.17 -7.73
C SER A 77 6.41 2.76 -8.90
N TYR A 78 6.47 2.06 -10.04
CA TYR A 78 7.25 2.52 -11.21
C TYR A 78 6.65 3.78 -11.85
N ASP A 79 5.34 3.75 -12.12
CA ASP A 79 4.63 4.82 -12.81
C ASP A 79 4.23 5.96 -11.88
N SER A 80 4.32 5.76 -10.56
CA SER A 80 3.93 6.72 -9.52
C SER A 80 4.46 8.13 -9.78
N LYS A 81 5.78 8.32 -9.70
CA LYS A 81 6.39 9.63 -10.00
C LYS A 81 6.63 9.84 -11.50
N LYS A 82 7.01 8.80 -12.22
CA LYS A 82 7.47 8.90 -13.61
C LYS A 82 6.36 9.35 -14.56
N THR A 83 5.18 8.74 -14.45
CA THR A 83 4.10 8.87 -15.43
C THR A 83 2.96 9.73 -14.87
N TYR A 84 2.56 9.46 -13.63
CA TYR A 84 1.42 10.13 -12.99
C TYR A 84 1.78 11.30 -12.08
N ARG A 85 3.09 11.55 -11.90
CA ARG A 85 3.62 12.68 -11.11
C ARG A 85 3.11 12.73 -9.67
N CYS A 86 2.81 11.58 -9.07
CA CYS A 86 2.69 11.49 -7.63
C CYS A 86 4.06 11.75 -6.97
N GLU A 87 4.07 12.04 -5.67
CA GLU A 87 5.29 12.44 -4.96
C GLU A 87 6.24 11.25 -4.70
N PHE A 88 5.69 10.06 -4.43
CA PHE A 88 6.44 8.86 -4.12
C PHE A 88 7.23 8.32 -5.31
N ASP A 89 8.55 8.18 -5.14
CA ASP A 89 9.48 7.58 -6.11
C ASP A 89 9.97 6.20 -5.66
N GLY A 90 9.21 5.15 -5.97
CA GLY A 90 9.60 3.79 -5.62
C GLY A 90 10.63 3.16 -6.55
N ARG A 91 11.09 3.84 -7.61
CA ARG A 91 11.94 3.24 -8.67
C ARG A 91 13.31 2.73 -8.23
N PRO A 92 13.99 3.29 -7.20
CA PRO A 92 15.26 2.73 -6.75
C PRO A 92 15.10 1.25 -6.35
N GLY A 93 15.98 0.38 -6.85
CA GLY A 93 16.00 -1.05 -6.51
C GLY A 93 14.88 -1.91 -7.12
N MET A 94 14.12 -1.42 -8.10
CA MET A 94 13.18 -2.25 -8.88
C MET A 94 13.62 -2.42 -10.34
N GLY A 95 13.01 -3.40 -11.02
CA GLY A 95 13.12 -3.59 -12.47
C GLY A 95 12.21 -2.63 -13.25
N SER A 96 11.53 -3.14 -14.29
CA SER A 96 10.69 -2.32 -15.17
C SER A 96 9.32 -1.97 -14.60
N LYS A 97 8.80 -2.76 -13.65
CA LYS A 97 7.51 -2.58 -12.95
C LYS A 97 7.53 -3.29 -11.59
N GLU A 98 6.70 -2.83 -10.66
CA GLU A 98 6.47 -3.47 -9.37
C GLU A 98 5.08 -3.09 -8.85
N PHE A 99 4.28 -4.07 -8.45
CA PHE A 99 3.01 -3.87 -7.76
C PHE A 99 3.16 -4.29 -6.30
N ASN A 100 2.96 -3.34 -5.40
CA ASN A 100 3.13 -3.52 -3.96
C ASN A 100 1.78 -3.69 -3.28
N PHE A 101 1.76 -4.47 -2.19
CA PHE A 101 0.58 -4.72 -1.33
C PHE A 101 -0.62 -5.44 -1.96
N GLY A 102 -0.63 -5.72 -3.28
CA GLY A 102 -1.67 -6.50 -3.91
C GLY A 102 -1.42 -6.77 -5.39
N ARG A 103 -2.30 -7.57 -6.01
CA ARG A 103 -2.32 -7.98 -7.43
C ARG A 103 -1.11 -8.80 -7.91
N TYR A 104 0.10 -8.49 -7.46
CA TYR A 104 1.36 -9.25 -7.62
C TYR A 104 1.65 -9.83 -9.01
N VAL A 105 1.24 -9.13 -10.07
CA VAL A 105 1.63 -9.45 -11.46
C VAL A 105 3.12 -9.16 -11.67
N TYR A 106 3.61 -8.06 -11.10
CA TYR A 106 5.03 -7.69 -11.11
C TYR A 106 5.54 -7.68 -9.67
N LYS A 107 6.42 -8.61 -9.35
CA LYS A 107 6.89 -8.89 -7.98
C LYS A 107 8.34 -8.45 -7.83
N ASN A 108 8.72 -8.11 -6.60
CA ASN A 108 10.10 -7.86 -6.22
C ASN A 108 10.42 -8.69 -4.97
N PRO A 109 11.41 -9.60 -4.98
CA PRO A 109 11.73 -10.40 -3.81
C PRO A 109 12.20 -9.55 -2.60
N GLU A 110 12.69 -8.33 -2.85
CA GLU A 110 13.05 -7.39 -1.78
C GLU A 110 11.82 -6.77 -1.09
N HIS A 111 10.63 -6.85 -1.69
CA HIS A 111 9.38 -6.46 -1.06
C HIS A 111 8.82 -7.64 -0.26
N ARG A 112 8.67 -7.47 1.07
CA ARG A 112 8.31 -8.55 2.02
C ARG A 112 7.07 -9.31 1.60
N CYS A 113 6.05 -8.64 1.05
CA CYS A 113 4.81 -9.26 0.60
C CYS A 113 4.98 -10.21 -0.60
N THR A 114 6.13 -10.16 -1.29
CA THR A 114 6.48 -11.03 -2.42
C THR A 114 7.83 -11.72 -2.26
N SER A 115 8.40 -11.72 -1.05
CA SER A 115 9.74 -12.28 -0.77
C SER A 115 9.80 -13.81 -0.84
N ALA A 116 8.68 -14.47 -0.60
CA ALA A 116 8.52 -15.92 -0.66
C ALA A 116 7.11 -16.31 -1.13
N PRO A 117 6.89 -17.54 -1.66
CA PRO A 117 5.55 -18.02 -2.03
C PRO A 117 4.54 -18.01 -0.89
N SER A 118 5.00 -18.15 0.36
CA SER A 118 4.17 -18.09 1.57
C SER A 118 3.97 -16.68 2.11
N SER A 119 4.41 -15.64 1.38
CA SER A 119 4.27 -14.26 1.85
C SER A 119 2.81 -13.83 1.85
N THR A 120 2.46 -13.00 2.82
CA THR A 120 1.10 -12.52 3.03
C THR A 120 1.05 -11.00 3.07
N THR A 121 -0.14 -10.47 2.86
CA THR A 121 -0.44 -9.04 3.02
C THR A 121 -1.64 -8.88 3.91
N GLU A 122 -1.47 -8.12 4.98
CA GLU A 122 -2.51 -7.88 5.95
C GLU A 122 -3.00 -6.43 5.89
N HIS A 123 -4.32 -6.29 5.75
CA HIS A 123 -5.01 -5.01 5.80
C HIS A 123 -5.67 -4.86 7.17
N TRP A 124 -5.35 -3.77 7.87
CA TRP A 124 -5.85 -3.46 9.20
C TRP A 124 -6.66 -2.16 9.15
N PHE A 125 -7.87 -2.22 9.70
CA PHE A 125 -8.74 -1.06 9.85
C PHE A 125 -8.81 -0.70 11.33
N GLY A 126 -8.65 0.58 11.65
CA GLY A 126 -8.77 1.02 13.03
C GLY A 126 -8.91 2.52 13.18
N VAL A 127 -9.03 2.96 14.42
CA VAL A 127 -9.06 4.37 14.79
C VAL A 127 -7.68 4.84 15.20
N LYS A 128 -7.37 6.11 14.93
CA LYS A 128 -6.32 6.81 15.67
C LYS A 128 -6.88 7.18 17.04
N ARG A 129 -6.22 6.71 18.09
CA ARG A 129 -6.44 7.22 19.45
C ARG A 129 -5.31 8.19 19.72
N ASP A 130 -5.63 9.47 19.83
CA ASP A 130 -4.71 10.41 20.44
C ASP A 130 -4.70 10.07 21.94
N MET A 131 -3.58 9.55 22.43
CA MET A 131 -3.34 9.32 23.86
C MET A 131 -2.78 10.59 24.50
#